data_AF-A0A8C5SWA3-F1
#
_entry.id   AF-A0A8C5SWA3-F1
#
_cell.length_a   1.000
_cell.length_b   1.000
_cell.length_c   1.000
_cell.angle_alpha   90.00
_cell.angle_beta   90.00
_cell.angle_gamma   90.00
#
_symmetry.space_group_name_H-M   'P 1'
#
loop_
_entity.id
_entity.type
_entity.pdbx_description
1 polymer ?
#
loop_
_entity_poly.entity_id
_entity_poly.type
_entity_poly.pdbx_seq_one_letter_code
_entity_poly.pdbx_strand_id
1 'polypeptide(L)'
;VPLLPPDEICDYFGVKIAMYFAWLGFYTSAMVYPAVFGSLLYTFTENDQTSRDICSVIFAIFNVIWSTLFLEEWKRRGAEFAYKWGTLDTPAESIEEPRPQFRGVKRISPVTNTEEFYYPPWKRLLFQCLVSVPICIFCLSFVFLTMLGCFELQEFVLSIKELPRLVRFLPKIMLAIIVTVCDEIYRKIAYWLNDMENYRLQSAYEKHLIIKMVLFQFVNSYLSLFYIGFYLKDMDRLKELLLIFSLFQSLVRQLKDAVLPSITLQLHLYLISFKGLLIFSWHLGISKVGS
;
A
#
# COMPACT_ATOMS: atom_id res chain seq x y z
N VAL A 1 12.02 19.70 -8.37
CA VAL A 1 11.82 19.60 -6.90
C VAL A 1 13.16 19.18 -6.32
N PRO A 2 13.82 19.98 -5.46
CA PRO A 2 15.14 19.63 -4.95
C PRO A 2 14.97 18.41 -4.04
N LEU A 3 15.55 17.29 -4.46
CA LEU A 3 15.56 16.02 -3.73
C LEU A 3 16.34 16.25 -2.43
N LEU A 4 15.72 16.01 -1.28
CA LEU A 4 16.42 16.01 0.01
C LEU A 4 17.70 15.15 -0.12
N PRO A 5 18.84 15.57 0.45
CA PRO A 5 20.06 14.79 0.41
C PRO A 5 19.82 13.45 1.14
N PRO A 6 19.85 12.32 0.43
CA PRO A 6 19.48 11.03 1.02
C PRO A 6 20.51 10.56 2.06
N ASP A 7 21.74 11.08 2.01
CA ASP A 7 22.81 10.79 2.95
C ASP A 7 22.53 11.38 4.34
N GLU A 8 22.05 12.63 4.43
CA GLU A 8 21.69 13.25 5.72
C GLU A 8 20.51 12.53 6.40
N ILE A 9 19.55 12.05 5.60
CA ILE A 9 18.44 11.23 6.10
C ILE A 9 18.98 9.90 6.63
N CYS A 10 19.96 9.31 5.93
CA CYS A 10 20.58 8.05 6.34
C CYS A 10 21.27 8.19 7.70
N ASP A 11 22.02 9.28 7.89
CA ASP A 11 22.74 9.53 9.14
C ASP A 11 21.79 9.72 10.34
N TYR A 12 20.64 10.35 10.14
CA TYR A 12 19.69 10.64 11.23
C TYR A 12 18.64 9.55 11.45
N PHE A 13 18.01 9.04 10.38
CA PHE A 13 16.88 8.10 10.44
C PHE A 13 17.26 6.65 10.10
N GLY A 14 18.48 6.43 9.60
CA GLY A 14 18.97 5.12 9.21
C GLY A 14 18.63 4.73 7.76
N VAL A 15 19.32 3.69 7.30
CA VAL A 15 19.34 3.22 5.91
C VAL A 15 17.95 2.88 5.37
N LYS A 16 17.10 2.22 6.17
CA LYS A 16 15.75 1.79 5.74
C LYS A 16 14.86 2.98 5.33
N ILE A 17 14.90 4.06 6.11
CA ILE A 17 14.10 5.27 5.87
C ILE A 17 14.71 6.08 4.71
N ALA A 18 16.05 6.20 4.68
CA ALA A 18 16.74 6.86 3.58
C ALA A 18 16.48 6.19 2.22
N MET A 19 16.49 4.85 2.17
CA MET A 19 16.19 4.10 0.95
C MET A 19 14.75 4.36 0.45
N TYR A 20 13.79 4.50 1.36
CA TYR A 20 12.41 4.86 1.00
C TYR A 20 12.33 6.27 0.39
N PHE A 21 12.97 7.27 0.98
CA PHE A 21 12.95 8.63 0.43
C PHE A 21 13.74 8.75 -0.88
N ALA A 22 14.86 8.04 -1.01
CA ALA A 22 15.60 7.94 -2.26
C ALA A 22 14.74 7.30 -3.38
N TRP A 23 14.01 6.22 -3.06
CA TRP A 23 13.05 5.60 -3.98
C TRP A 23 11.93 6.56 -4.39
N LEU A 24 11.33 7.25 -3.42
CA LEU A 24 10.25 8.20 -3.67
C LEU A 24 10.70 9.35 -4.58
N GLY A 25 11.88 9.89 -4.31
CA GLY A 25 12.50 10.92 -5.14
C GLY A 25 12.77 10.44 -6.57
N PHE A 26 13.34 9.24 -6.72
CA PHE A 26 13.53 8.61 -8.03
C PHE A 26 12.20 8.39 -8.76
N TYR A 27 11.22 7.78 -8.11
CA TYR A 27 9.89 7.50 -8.65
C TYR A 27 9.20 8.76 -9.16
N THR A 28 9.16 9.83 -8.35
CA THR A 28 8.53 11.10 -8.74
C THR A 28 9.22 11.76 -9.92
N SER A 29 10.56 11.75 -9.97
CA SER A 29 11.31 12.25 -11.12
C SER A 29 11.07 11.42 -12.39
N ALA A 30 10.96 10.10 -12.26
CA ALA A 30 10.75 9.19 -13.38
C ALA A 30 9.32 9.26 -13.94
N MET A 31 8.30 9.57 -13.13
CA MET A 31 6.92 9.74 -13.60
C MET A 31 6.75 10.94 -14.55
N VAL A 32 7.69 11.89 -14.56
CA VAL A 32 7.63 13.04 -15.48
C VAL A 32 7.70 12.58 -16.94
N TYR A 33 8.48 11.54 -17.25
CA TYR A 33 8.62 11.02 -18.61
C TYR A 33 7.29 10.53 -19.22
N PRO A 34 6.54 9.58 -18.61
CA PRO A 34 5.25 9.15 -19.14
C PRO A 34 4.19 10.24 -19.08
N ALA A 35 4.24 11.16 -18.10
CA ALA A 35 3.30 12.27 -18.00
C ALA A 35 3.43 13.23 -19.20
N VAL A 36 4.66 13.66 -19.51
CA VAL A 36 4.92 14.55 -20.66
C VAL A 36 4.63 13.83 -21.97
N PHE A 37 5.12 12.61 -22.15
CA PHE A 37 4.92 11.85 -23.38
C PHE A 37 3.44 11.52 -23.63
N GLY A 38 2.72 11.09 -22.59
CA GLY A 38 1.28 10.83 -22.67
C GLY A 38 0.47 12.09 -22.97
N SER A 39 0.81 13.22 -22.35
CA SER A 39 0.14 14.50 -22.63
C SER A 39 0.35 14.96 -24.07
N LEU A 40 1.56 14.81 -24.62
CA LEU A 40 1.83 15.12 -26.03
C LEU A 40 0.99 14.25 -26.96
N LEU A 41 1.00 12.92 -26.77
CA LEU A 41 0.19 12.01 -27.59
C LEU A 41 -1.32 12.27 -27.48
N TYR A 42 -1.80 12.69 -26.31
CA TYR A 42 -3.21 13.04 -26.12
C TYR A 42 -3.63 14.22 -27.02
N THR A 43 -2.78 15.25 -27.17
CA THR A 43 -3.09 16.38 -28.08
C THR A 43 -3.16 15.97 -29.55
N PHE A 44 -2.35 14.99 -29.99
CA PHE A 44 -2.39 14.49 -31.37
C PHE A 44 -3.56 13.54 -31.66
N THR A 45 -4.19 13.01 -30.61
CA THR A 45 -5.31 12.07 -30.69
C THR A 45 -6.62 12.75 -31.13
N GLU A 46 -6.75 14.08 -30.95
CA GLU A 46 -7.99 14.81 -31.24
C GLU A 46 -8.37 14.90 -32.73
N ASN A 47 -7.43 14.64 -33.64
CA ASN A 47 -7.60 14.96 -35.06
C ASN A 47 -8.27 13.87 -35.91
N ASP A 48 -8.11 12.57 -35.60
CA ASP A 48 -8.69 11.49 -36.42
C ASP A 48 -8.74 10.12 -35.71
N GLN A 49 -9.62 9.19 -36.14
CA GLN A 49 -9.74 7.85 -35.52
C GLN A 49 -8.49 7.00 -35.73
N THR A 50 -7.90 7.06 -36.93
CA THR A 50 -6.64 6.38 -37.29
C THR A 50 -5.46 6.90 -36.45
N SER A 51 -5.43 8.20 -36.15
CA SER A 51 -4.44 8.81 -35.26
C SER A 51 -4.52 8.21 -33.86
N ARG A 52 -5.73 7.99 -33.31
CA ARG A 52 -5.88 7.44 -31.94
C ARG A 52 -5.34 6.02 -31.81
N ASP A 53 -5.62 5.18 -32.80
CA ASP A 53 -5.17 3.80 -32.79
C ASP A 53 -3.63 3.73 -32.86
N ILE A 54 -3.03 4.53 -33.75
CA ILE A 54 -1.57 4.63 -33.88
C ILE A 54 -0.95 5.20 -32.59
N CYS A 55 -1.48 6.30 -32.06
CA CYS A 55 -0.99 6.90 -30.82
C CYS A 55 -1.12 5.93 -29.62
N SER A 56 -2.18 5.13 -29.55
CA SER A 56 -2.39 4.15 -28.48
C SER A 56 -1.35 3.02 -28.53
N VAL A 57 -1.02 2.52 -29.73
CA VAL A 57 0.02 1.50 -29.92
C VAL A 57 1.40 2.06 -29.55
N ILE A 58 1.72 3.27 -30.02
CA ILE A 58 2.99 3.95 -29.68
C ILE A 58 3.09 4.15 -28.16
N PHE A 59 2.01 4.59 -27.52
CA PHE A 59 1.97 4.78 -26.07
C PHE A 59 2.17 3.46 -25.31
N ALA A 60 1.55 2.36 -25.77
CA ALA A 60 1.72 1.05 -25.14
C ALA A 60 3.17 0.56 -25.22
N ILE A 61 3.80 0.65 -26.39
CA ILE A 61 5.22 0.27 -26.60
C ILE A 61 6.12 1.12 -25.69
N PHE A 62 5.91 2.43 -25.67
CA PHE A 62 6.65 3.33 -24.79
C PHE A 62 6.51 2.94 -23.31
N ASN A 63 5.31 2.67 -22.81
CA ASN A 63 5.10 2.30 -21.41
C ASN A 63 5.82 1.00 -21.02
N VAL A 64 5.82 0.00 -21.91
CA VAL A 64 6.54 -1.26 -21.67
C VAL A 64 8.05 -1.02 -21.56
N ILE A 65 8.62 -0.26 -22.50
CA ILE A 65 10.06 0.07 -22.50
C ILE A 65 10.43 0.93 -21.30
N TRP A 66 9.65 1.98 -21.03
CA TRP A 66 9.90 2.87 -19.91
C TRP A 66 9.79 2.13 -18.57
N SER A 67 8.80 1.24 -18.40
CA SER A 67 8.64 0.45 -17.17
C SER A 67 9.82 -0.48 -16.91
N THR A 68 10.35 -1.14 -17.95
CA THR A 68 11.53 -2.00 -17.81
C THR A 68 12.79 -1.17 -17.48
N LEU A 69 13.02 -0.06 -18.20
CA LEU A 69 14.13 0.84 -17.92
C LEU A 69 14.06 1.44 -16.51
N PHE A 70 12.86 1.83 -16.08
CA PHE A 70 12.61 2.37 -14.74
C PHE A 70 13.02 1.38 -13.64
N LEU A 71 12.63 0.11 -13.78
CA LEU A 71 12.98 -0.93 -12.80
C LEU A 71 14.48 -1.24 -12.81
N GLU A 72 15.11 -1.34 -13.99
CA GLU A 72 16.55 -1.61 -14.09
C GLU A 72 17.39 -0.44 -13.57
N GLU A 73 16.99 0.80 -13.86
CA GLU A 73 17.68 1.97 -13.34
C GLU A 73 17.59 2.05 -11.82
N TRP A 74 16.44 1.72 -11.24
CA TRP A 74 16.31 1.64 -9.79
C TRP A 74 17.18 0.54 -9.18
N LYS A 75 17.20 -0.66 -9.75
CA LYS A 75 18.07 -1.74 -9.25
C LYS A 75 19.53 -1.28 -9.17
N ARG A 76 20.00 -0.56 -10.21
CA ARG A 76 21.34 0.01 -10.24
C ARG A 76 21.56 1.09 -9.19
N ARG A 77 20.65 2.09 -9.10
CA ARG A 77 20.77 3.19 -8.12
C ARG A 77 20.64 2.68 -6.68
N GLY A 78 19.74 1.74 -6.43
CA GLY A 78 19.56 1.09 -5.13
C GLY A 78 20.82 0.35 -4.68
N ALA A 79 21.51 -0.33 -5.60
CA ALA A 79 22.81 -0.96 -5.31
C ALA A 79 23.90 0.07 -5.02
N GLU A 80 23.94 1.20 -5.75
CA GLU A 80 24.87 2.30 -5.49
C GLU A 80 24.67 2.90 -4.09
N PHE A 81 23.41 3.15 -3.69
CA PHE A 81 23.09 3.63 -2.35
C PHE A 81 23.43 2.60 -1.27
N ALA A 82 23.11 1.32 -1.48
CA ALA A 82 23.47 0.25 -0.55
C ALA A 82 25.00 0.11 -0.40
N TYR A 83 25.77 0.35 -1.47
CA TYR A 83 27.22 0.37 -1.42
C TYR A 83 27.73 1.57 -0.60
N LYS A 84 27.25 2.78 -0.92
CA LYS A 84 27.62 4.03 -0.22
C LYS A 84 27.34 3.97 1.28
N TRP A 85 26.21 3.37 1.67
CA TRP A 85 25.81 3.23 3.06
C TRP A 85 26.35 1.96 3.74
N GLY A 86 27.21 1.20 3.05
CA GLY A 86 27.90 0.04 3.63
C GLY A 86 27.02 -1.17 3.93
N THR A 87 25.81 -1.25 3.34
CA THR A 87 24.86 -2.37 3.55
C THR A 87 24.84 -3.38 2.40
N LEU A 88 25.68 -3.21 1.37
CA LEU A 88 25.68 -4.08 0.19
C LEU A 88 26.30 -5.47 0.47
N ASP A 89 27.46 -5.49 1.15
CA ASP A 89 28.29 -6.69 1.25
C ASP A 89 27.86 -7.63 2.39
N THR A 90 27.02 -7.16 3.31
CA THR A 90 26.51 -7.98 4.41
C THR A 90 25.03 -8.27 4.19
N PRO A 91 24.64 -9.54 3.95
CA PRO A 91 23.23 -9.90 3.87
C PRO A 91 22.57 -9.46 5.17
N ALA A 92 21.64 -8.50 5.11
CA ALA A 92 20.97 -8.00 6.31
C ALA A 92 20.39 -9.16 7.15
N GLU A 93 19.94 -10.22 6.49
CA GLU A 93 19.42 -11.45 7.10
C GLU A 93 20.43 -12.24 7.97
N SER A 94 21.74 -12.01 7.78
CA SER A 94 22.82 -12.73 8.49
C SER A 94 23.22 -12.09 9.82
N ILE A 95 23.07 -10.77 9.94
CA ILE A 95 23.33 -10.02 11.18
C ILE A 95 22.05 -9.83 12.00
N GLU A 96 20.89 -9.86 11.33
CA GLU A 96 19.61 -9.59 11.97
C GLU A 96 19.28 -10.63 13.04
N GLU A 97 19.05 -10.15 14.26
CA GLU A 97 18.65 -10.98 15.38
C GLU A 97 17.25 -11.58 15.16
N PRO A 98 16.98 -12.79 15.68
CA PRO A 98 15.64 -13.35 15.66
C PRO A 98 14.64 -12.42 16.34
N ARG A 99 13.43 -12.34 15.79
CA ARG A 99 12.34 -11.57 16.41
C ARG A 99 12.09 -12.06 17.84
N PRO A 100 11.73 -11.17 18.79
CA PRO A 100 11.38 -11.58 20.16
C PRO A 100 10.20 -12.55 20.25
N GLN A 101 9.30 -12.52 19.26
CA GLN A 101 8.10 -13.35 19.19
C GLN A 101 8.34 -14.73 18.57
N PHE A 102 9.57 -15.03 18.14
CA PHE A 102 9.88 -16.27 17.44
C PHE A 102 9.81 -17.45 18.40
N ARG A 103 9.06 -18.48 17.99
CA ARG A 103 8.86 -19.70 18.79
C ARG A 103 9.63 -20.86 18.18
N GLY A 104 10.32 -21.64 19.02
CA GLY A 104 11.08 -22.78 18.54
C GLY A 104 11.57 -23.68 19.67
N VAL A 105 12.24 -24.76 19.30
CA VAL A 105 12.94 -25.63 20.26
C VAL A 105 14.36 -25.07 20.42
N LYS A 106 14.86 -25.00 21.65
CA LYS A 106 16.25 -24.61 21.90
C LYS A 106 17.21 -25.64 21.30
N ARG A 107 18.20 -25.15 20.56
CA ARG A 107 19.21 -25.94 19.86
C ARG A 107 20.53 -25.16 19.86
N ILE A 108 21.66 -25.87 19.86
CA ILE A 108 22.96 -25.26 19.59
C ILE A 108 23.11 -25.07 18.07
N SER A 109 23.37 -23.82 17.64
CA SER A 109 23.60 -23.49 16.24
C SER A 109 24.86 -24.19 15.73
N PRO A 110 24.80 -24.88 14.57
CA PRO A 110 25.96 -25.56 13.99
C PRO A 110 27.00 -24.60 13.42
N VAL A 111 26.66 -23.31 13.27
CA VAL A 111 27.53 -22.29 12.69
C VAL A 111 28.15 -21.41 13.77
N THR A 112 27.33 -20.92 14.71
CA THR A 112 27.76 -19.95 15.73
C THR A 112 28.10 -20.60 17.07
N ASN A 113 27.79 -21.89 17.27
CA ASN A 113 27.92 -22.59 18.57
C ASN A 113 27.19 -21.90 19.74
N THR A 114 26.22 -21.05 19.45
CA THR A 114 25.38 -20.37 20.44
C THR A 114 24.01 -21.06 20.56
N GLU A 115 23.38 -20.95 21.73
CA GLU A 115 21.99 -21.40 21.89
C GLU A 115 21.05 -20.52 21.05
N GLU A 116 20.29 -21.14 20.16
CA GLU A 116 19.26 -20.48 19.35
C GLU A 116 17.92 -21.24 19.42
N PHE A 117 16.83 -20.54 19.16
CA PHE A 117 15.56 -21.21 18.88
C PHE A 117 15.56 -21.71 17.43
N TYR A 118 15.11 -22.94 17.21
CA TYR A 118 14.99 -23.54 15.89
C TYR A 118 13.53 -23.96 15.62
N TYR A 119 13.03 -23.59 14.44
CA TYR A 119 11.73 -24.03 13.93
C TYR A 119 11.92 -24.67 12.55
N PRO A 120 11.49 -25.93 12.34
CA PRO A 120 11.77 -26.65 11.11
C PRO A 120 11.03 -26.04 9.89
N PRO A 121 11.74 -25.80 8.77
CA PRO A 121 11.17 -25.09 7.62
C PRO A 121 10.03 -25.85 6.95
N TRP A 122 10.05 -27.19 6.95
CA TRP A 122 8.97 -27.99 6.36
C TRP A 122 7.64 -27.82 7.10
N LYS A 123 7.64 -27.61 8.42
CA LYS A 123 6.40 -27.36 9.18
C LYS A 123 5.81 -26.01 8.80
N ARG A 124 6.67 -25.01 8.60
CA ARG A 124 6.25 -23.69 8.10
C ARG A 124 5.66 -23.80 6.69
N LEU A 125 6.36 -24.50 5.79
CA LEU A 125 5.90 -24.69 4.42
C LEU A 125 4.55 -25.42 4.38
N LEU A 126 4.38 -26.45 5.19
CA LEU A 126 3.12 -27.17 5.32
C LEU A 126 1.98 -26.24 5.76
N PHE A 127 2.21 -25.40 6.78
CA PHE A 127 1.22 -24.42 7.23
C PHE A 127 0.93 -23.36 6.15
N GLN A 128 1.95 -22.87 5.45
CA GLN A 128 1.79 -21.93 4.34
C GLN A 128 0.93 -22.51 3.22
N CYS A 129 1.25 -23.72 2.77
CA CYS A 129 0.55 -24.36 1.65
C CYS A 129 -0.86 -24.84 2.01
N LEU A 130 -1.09 -25.36 3.22
CA LEU A 130 -2.39 -25.95 3.60
C LEU A 130 -3.34 -24.97 4.28
N VAL A 131 -2.84 -23.88 4.87
CA VAL A 131 -3.67 -22.95 5.65
C VAL A 131 -3.61 -21.56 5.05
N SER A 132 -2.41 -20.97 4.96
CA SER A 132 -2.26 -19.57 4.56
C SER A 132 -2.69 -19.29 3.11
N VAL A 133 -2.16 -20.06 2.15
CA VAL A 133 -2.49 -19.91 0.72
C VAL A 133 -3.98 -20.17 0.45
N PRO A 134 -4.61 -21.25 0.96
CA PRO A 134 -6.04 -21.48 0.79
C PRO A 134 -6.91 -20.36 1.39
N ILE A 135 -6.59 -19.86 2.58
CA ILE A 135 -7.33 -18.73 3.18
C ILE A 135 -7.18 -17.47 2.33
N CYS A 136 -5.97 -17.18 1.83
CA CYS A 136 -5.75 -16.05 0.94
C CYS A 136 -6.57 -16.17 -0.34
N ILE A 137 -6.56 -17.35 -0.98
CA ILE A 137 -7.35 -17.62 -2.19
C ILE A 137 -8.85 -17.50 -1.91
N PHE A 138 -9.32 -18.00 -0.78
CA PHE A 138 -10.73 -17.88 -0.37
C PHE A 138 -11.13 -16.42 -0.16
N CYS A 139 -10.32 -15.62 0.53
CA CYS A 139 -10.60 -14.19 0.68
C CYS A 139 -10.61 -13.44 -0.67
N LEU A 140 -9.68 -13.78 -1.56
CA LEU A 140 -9.61 -13.19 -2.91
C LEU A 140 -10.84 -13.55 -3.74
N SER A 141 -11.26 -14.82 -3.72
CA SER A 141 -12.46 -15.27 -4.45
C SER A 141 -13.74 -14.67 -3.86
N PHE A 142 -13.84 -14.56 -2.54
CA PHE A 142 -14.97 -13.92 -1.87
C PHE A 142 -15.15 -12.45 -2.28
N VAL A 143 -14.06 -11.68 -2.32
CA VAL A 143 -14.10 -10.27 -2.77
C VAL A 143 -14.51 -10.19 -4.23
N PHE A 144 -13.97 -11.07 -5.08
CA PHE A 144 -14.34 -11.11 -6.49
C PHE A 144 -15.84 -11.41 -6.70
N LEU A 145 -16.38 -12.42 -6.01
CA LEU A 145 -17.80 -12.77 -6.12
C LEU A 145 -18.70 -11.64 -5.60
N THR A 146 -18.32 -11.01 -4.49
CA THR A 146 -19.08 -9.88 -3.94
C THR A 146 -19.08 -8.70 -4.88
N MET A 147 -17.94 -8.42 -5.53
CA MET A 147 -17.81 -7.39 -6.55
C MET A 147 -18.72 -7.66 -7.77
N LEU A 148 -18.76 -8.90 -8.26
CA LEU A 148 -19.69 -9.29 -9.33
C LEU A 148 -21.15 -9.09 -8.92
N GLY A 149 -21.52 -9.54 -7.71
CA GLY A 149 -22.87 -9.34 -7.17
C GLY A 149 -23.28 -7.87 -7.07
N CYS A 150 -22.35 -6.98 -6.70
CA CYS A 150 -22.62 -5.54 -6.68
C CYS A 150 -22.82 -4.96 -8.09
N PHE A 151 -22.16 -5.49 -9.11
CA PHE A 151 -22.36 -5.05 -10.49
C PHE A 151 -23.69 -5.51 -11.08
N GLU A 152 -24.07 -6.77 -10.87
CA GLU A 152 -25.40 -7.26 -11.24
C GLU A 152 -26.49 -6.43 -10.57
N LEU A 153 -26.33 -6.13 -9.28
CA LEU A 153 -27.25 -5.26 -8.55
C LEU A 153 -27.27 -3.83 -9.11
N GLN A 154 -26.13 -3.30 -9.56
CA GLN A 154 -26.05 -1.99 -10.20
C GLN A 154 -26.84 -1.97 -11.53
N GLU A 155 -26.68 -2.99 -12.36
CA GLU A 155 -27.41 -3.10 -13.63
C GLU A 155 -28.91 -3.27 -13.41
N PHE A 156 -29.29 -4.09 -12.44
CA PHE A 156 -30.68 -4.24 -12.03
C PHE A 156 -31.33 -2.91 -11.61
N VAL A 157 -30.64 -2.12 -10.77
CA VAL A 157 -31.13 -0.79 -10.35
C VAL A 157 -31.21 0.19 -11.52
N LEU A 158 -30.29 0.10 -12.49
CA LEU A 158 -30.32 0.93 -13.70
C LEU A 158 -31.45 0.52 -14.67
N SER A 159 -31.85 -0.76 -14.68
CA SER A 159 -32.94 -1.27 -15.53
C SER A 159 -34.31 -0.67 -15.18
N ILE A 160 -34.51 -0.28 -13.93
CA ILE A 160 -35.77 0.32 -13.45
C ILE A 160 -35.75 1.83 -13.73
N LYS A 161 -36.47 2.24 -14.79
CA LYS A 161 -36.48 3.64 -15.27
C LYS A 161 -37.00 4.66 -14.25
N GLU A 162 -37.97 4.29 -13.41
CA GLU A 162 -38.69 5.20 -12.48
C GLU A 162 -38.01 5.42 -11.11
N LEU A 163 -36.77 4.95 -10.92
CA LEU A 163 -36.09 5.12 -9.63
C LEU A 163 -35.54 6.55 -9.45
N PRO A 164 -35.69 7.14 -8.24
CA PRO A 164 -35.10 8.42 -7.93
C PRO A 164 -33.57 8.37 -8.02
N ARG A 165 -32.95 9.50 -8.40
CA ARG A 165 -31.50 9.60 -8.65
C ARG A 165 -30.65 9.08 -7.48
N LEU A 166 -31.11 9.24 -6.24
CA LEU A 166 -30.43 8.76 -5.03
C LEU A 166 -30.26 7.23 -5.01
N VAL A 167 -31.27 6.48 -5.44
CA VAL A 167 -31.23 5.00 -5.40
C VAL A 167 -30.23 4.46 -6.43
N ARG A 168 -30.01 5.16 -7.55
CA ARG A 168 -28.98 4.80 -8.54
C ARG A 168 -27.55 4.89 -8.00
N PHE A 169 -27.28 5.69 -6.97
CA PHE A 169 -25.97 5.77 -6.32
C PHE A 169 -25.76 4.71 -5.23
N LEU A 170 -26.84 4.13 -4.72
CA LEU A 170 -26.81 3.20 -3.59
C LEU A 170 -25.92 1.96 -3.85
N PRO A 171 -25.97 1.29 -5.03
CA PRO A 171 -25.08 0.17 -5.34
C PRO A 171 -23.59 0.55 -5.29
N LYS A 172 -23.27 1.75 -5.78
CA LYS A 172 -21.88 2.26 -5.81
C LYS A 172 -21.37 2.54 -4.39
N ILE A 173 -22.20 3.12 -3.53
CA ILE A 173 -21.87 3.37 -2.12
C ILE A 173 -21.71 2.06 -1.35
N MET A 174 -22.62 1.11 -1.54
CA MET A 174 -22.55 -0.21 -0.91
C MET A 174 -21.28 -0.96 -1.30
N LEU A 175 -20.92 -0.95 -2.59
CA LEU A 175 -19.67 -1.54 -3.06
C LEU A 175 -18.45 -0.90 -2.38
N ALA A 176 -18.39 0.43 -2.28
CA ALA A 176 -17.29 1.12 -1.62
C ALA A 176 -17.15 0.76 -0.13
N ILE A 177 -18.28 0.65 0.58
CA ILE A 177 -18.31 0.24 1.98
C ILE A 177 -17.82 -1.20 2.13
N ILE A 178 -18.37 -2.14 1.35
CA ILE A 178 -18.00 -3.55 1.38
C ILE A 178 -16.51 -3.73 1.13
N VAL A 179 -16.00 -3.10 0.07
CA VAL A 179 -14.57 -3.13 -0.32
C VAL A 179 -13.67 -2.62 0.81
N THR A 180 -14.06 -1.53 1.48
CA THR A 180 -13.30 -0.95 2.60
C THR A 180 -13.32 -1.87 3.82
N VAL A 181 -14.47 -2.45 4.15
CA VAL A 181 -14.61 -3.39 5.28
C VAL A 181 -13.83 -4.68 5.02
N CYS A 182 -13.91 -5.22 3.81
CA CYS A 182 -13.15 -6.41 3.40
C CYS A 182 -11.63 -6.19 3.50
N ASP A 183 -11.12 -5.01 3.13
CA ASP A 183 -9.70 -4.67 3.27
C ASP A 183 -9.23 -4.69 4.72
N GLU A 184 -10.00 -4.08 5.63
CA GLU A 184 -9.65 -4.05 7.05
C GLU A 184 -9.75 -5.44 7.71
N ILE A 185 -10.74 -6.25 7.33
CA ILE A 185 -10.86 -7.65 7.79
C ILE A 185 -9.68 -8.47 7.27
N TYR A 186 -9.36 -8.39 5.97
CA TYR A 186 -8.26 -9.14 5.39
C TYR A 186 -6.92 -8.73 5.99
N ARG A 187 -6.71 -7.45 6.28
CA ARG A 187 -5.51 -6.97 6.98
C ARG A 187 -5.31 -7.70 8.30
N LYS A 188 -6.36 -7.82 9.13
CA LYS A 188 -6.30 -8.56 10.40
C LYS A 188 -6.02 -10.05 10.19
N ILE A 189 -6.64 -10.67 9.19
CA ILE A 189 -6.38 -12.06 8.82
C ILE A 189 -4.93 -12.25 8.38
N ALA A 190 -4.39 -11.35 7.56
CA ALA A 190 -3.03 -11.41 7.06
C ALA A 190 -2.00 -11.31 8.20
N TYR A 191 -2.20 -10.40 9.16
CA TYR A 191 -1.37 -10.35 10.37
C TYR A 191 -1.44 -11.66 11.16
N TRP A 192 -2.65 -12.15 11.43
CA TRP A 192 -2.83 -13.40 12.17
C TRP A 192 -2.16 -14.60 11.47
N LEU A 193 -2.32 -14.74 10.15
CA LEU A 193 -1.66 -15.79 9.37
C LEU A 193 -0.13 -15.68 9.44
N ASN A 194 0.41 -14.48 9.31
CA ASN A 194 1.85 -14.26 9.31
C ASN A 194 2.48 -14.50 10.69
N ASP A 195 1.75 -14.20 11.76
CA ASP A 195 2.14 -14.54 13.13
C ASP A 195 2.17 -16.07 13.35
N MET A 196 1.19 -16.79 12.80
CA MET A 196 1.15 -18.26 12.87
C MET A 196 2.23 -18.94 12.02
N GLU A 197 2.64 -18.35 10.90
CA GLU A 197 3.75 -18.83 10.07
C GLU A 197 5.12 -18.74 10.78
N ASN A 198 5.20 -17.95 11.87
CA ASN A 198 6.32 -17.93 12.81
C ASN A 198 7.69 -17.75 12.11
N TYR A 199 7.89 -16.61 11.45
CA TYR A 199 9.16 -16.25 10.81
C TYR A 199 10.26 -15.97 11.82
N ARG A 200 11.52 -16.30 11.49
CA ARG A 200 12.67 -16.04 12.37
C ARG A 200 13.07 -14.58 12.39
N LEU A 201 13.18 -13.96 11.21
CA LEU A 201 13.68 -12.59 11.03
C LEU A 201 12.54 -11.58 10.91
N GLN A 202 12.80 -10.30 11.21
CA GLN A 202 11.85 -9.21 11.01
C GLN A 202 11.67 -8.90 9.52
N SER A 203 12.75 -8.82 8.77
CA SER A 203 12.75 -8.66 7.31
C SER A 203 11.88 -9.69 6.58
N ALA A 204 12.04 -10.98 6.90
CA ALA A 204 11.28 -12.05 6.28
C ALA A 204 9.77 -11.96 6.57
N TYR A 205 9.40 -11.68 7.82
CA TYR A 205 7.99 -11.50 8.20
C TYR A 205 7.36 -10.32 7.47
N GLU A 206 8.03 -9.16 7.46
CA GLU A 206 7.54 -7.97 6.78
C GLU A 206 7.37 -8.24 5.29
N LYS A 207 8.35 -8.87 4.64
CA LYS A 207 8.28 -9.24 3.22
C LYS A 207 7.07 -10.12 2.91
N HIS A 208 6.86 -11.20 3.66
CA HIS A 208 5.74 -12.10 3.43
C HIS A 208 4.39 -11.47 3.76
N LEU A 209 4.33 -10.62 4.78
CA LEU A 209 3.14 -9.87 5.12
C LEU A 209 2.77 -8.85 4.03
N ILE A 210 3.77 -8.11 3.52
CA ILE A 210 3.59 -7.16 2.40
C ILE A 210 3.06 -7.88 1.18
N ILE A 211 3.60 -9.05 0.82
CA ILE A 211 3.11 -9.83 -0.34
C ILE A 211 1.64 -10.19 -0.17
N LYS A 212 1.22 -10.71 1.00
CA LYS A 212 -0.19 -11.03 1.26
C LYS A 212 -1.09 -9.80 1.12
N MET A 213 -0.72 -8.69 1.75
CA MET A 213 -1.49 -7.45 1.72
C MET A 213 -1.58 -6.85 0.31
N VAL A 214 -0.46 -6.75 -0.41
CA VAL A 214 -0.40 -6.14 -1.74
C VAL A 214 -1.20 -6.94 -2.76
N LEU A 215 -1.14 -8.28 -2.71
CA LEU A 215 -1.93 -9.13 -3.61
C LEU A 215 -3.44 -8.90 -3.42
N PHE A 216 -3.91 -8.84 -2.17
CA PHE A 216 -5.30 -8.55 -1.89
C PHE A 216 -5.71 -7.13 -2.31
N GLN A 217 -4.90 -6.13 -1.97
CA GLN A 217 -5.14 -4.74 -2.36
C GLN A 217 -5.16 -4.55 -3.87
N PHE A 218 -4.29 -5.27 -4.60
CA PHE A 218 -4.26 -5.25 -6.06
C PHE A 218 -5.59 -5.75 -6.64
N VAL A 219 -6.05 -6.93 -6.21
CA VAL A 219 -7.33 -7.49 -6.67
C VAL A 219 -8.48 -6.55 -6.31
N ASN A 220 -8.52 -6.06 -5.08
CA ASN A 220 -9.55 -5.14 -4.61
C ASN A 220 -9.60 -3.81 -5.40
N SER A 221 -8.43 -3.30 -5.81
CA SER A 221 -8.29 -2.01 -6.50
C SER A 221 -8.53 -2.09 -8.00
N TYR A 222 -8.09 -3.16 -8.66
CA TYR A 222 -8.01 -3.21 -10.12
C TYR A 222 -8.97 -4.21 -10.77
N LEU A 223 -9.48 -5.20 -10.03
CA LEU A 223 -10.33 -6.25 -10.62
C LEU A 223 -11.63 -5.70 -11.20
N SER A 224 -12.21 -4.68 -10.57
CA SER A 224 -13.39 -3.99 -11.07
C SER A 224 -13.15 -3.28 -12.40
N LEU A 225 -11.99 -2.65 -12.54
CA LEU A 225 -11.55 -2.00 -13.77
C LEU A 225 -11.26 -3.03 -14.87
N PHE A 226 -10.63 -4.16 -14.51
CA PHE A 226 -10.41 -5.27 -15.43
C PHE A 226 -11.73 -5.83 -15.96
N TYR A 227 -12.72 -6.04 -15.08
CA TYR A 227 -14.04 -6.52 -15.50
C TYR A 227 -14.73 -5.55 -16.47
N ILE A 228 -14.74 -4.25 -16.17
CA ILE A 228 -15.37 -3.26 -17.04
C ILE A 228 -14.65 -3.16 -18.38
N GLY A 229 -13.32 -3.11 -18.39
CA GLY A 229 -12.54 -2.95 -19.61
C GLY A 229 -12.53 -4.18 -20.52
N PHE A 230 -12.38 -5.39 -19.95
CA PHE A 230 -12.22 -6.61 -20.74
C PHE A 230 -13.52 -7.38 -20.96
N TYR A 231 -14.42 -7.43 -19.98
CA TYR A 231 -15.68 -8.17 -20.07
C TYR A 231 -16.81 -7.30 -20.64
N LEU A 232 -17.11 -6.16 -20.00
CA LEU A 232 -18.18 -5.26 -20.47
C LEU A 232 -17.77 -4.45 -21.72
N LYS A 233 -16.47 -4.19 -21.90
CA LYS A 233 -15.90 -3.39 -23.00
C LYS A 233 -16.46 -1.96 -23.08
N ASP A 234 -16.90 -1.42 -21.94
CA ASP A 234 -17.43 -0.06 -21.82
C ASP A 234 -16.28 0.91 -21.49
N MET A 235 -15.68 1.47 -22.54
CA MET A 235 -14.53 2.36 -22.41
C MET A 235 -14.87 3.71 -21.76
N ASP A 236 -16.11 4.17 -21.88
CA ASP A 236 -16.53 5.46 -21.30
C ASP A 236 -16.72 5.32 -19.80
N ARG A 237 -17.39 4.26 -19.35
CA ARG A 237 -17.50 3.91 -17.93
C ARG A 237 -16.13 3.63 -17.31
N LEU A 238 -15.23 2.97 -18.04
CA LEU A 238 -13.87 2.71 -17.57
C LEU A 238 -13.10 4.01 -17.33
N LYS A 239 -13.12 4.95 -18.29
CA LYS A 239 -12.46 6.26 -18.15
C LYS A 239 -13.01 7.06 -16.97
N GLU A 240 -14.33 7.14 -16.83
CA GLU A 240 -14.99 7.86 -15.74
C GLU A 240 -14.58 7.26 -14.38
N LEU A 241 -14.61 5.94 -14.25
CA LEU A 241 -14.23 5.26 -13.00
C LEU A 241 -12.75 5.36 -12.70
N LEU A 242 -11.86 5.28 -13.70
CA LEU A 242 -10.42 5.47 -13.51
C LEU A 242 -10.12 6.88 -12.95
N LEU A 243 -10.75 7.91 -13.50
CA LEU A 243 -10.59 9.28 -13.03
C LEU A 243 -11.12 9.45 -11.60
N ILE A 244 -12.35 9.01 -11.33
CA ILE A 244 -12.96 9.08 -9.99
C ILE A 244 -12.12 8.31 -8.98
N PHE A 245 -11.69 7.09 -9.33
CA PHE A 245 -10.90 6.24 -8.45
C PHE A 245 -9.53 6.85 -8.14
N SER A 246 -8.81 7.33 -9.16
CA SER A 246 -7.50 7.97 -8.99
C SER A 246 -7.58 9.20 -8.07
N LEU A 247 -8.55 10.08 -8.33
CA LEU A 247 -8.77 11.30 -7.53
C LEU A 247 -9.21 10.98 -6.11
N PHE A 248 -10.18 10.08 -5.95
CA PHE A 248 -10.70 9.69 -4.65
C PHE A 248 -9.64 9.04 -3.79
N GLN A 249 -8.87 8.08 -4.34
CA GLN A 249 -7.81 7.44 -3.57
C GLN A 249 -6.68 8.42 -3.21
N SER A 250 -6.32 9.35 -4.11
CA SER A 250 -5.33 10.40 -3.80
C SER A 250 -5.80 11.27 -2.63
N LEU A 251 -7.06 11.69 -2.65
CA LEU A 251 -7.66 12.51 -1.60
C LEU A 251 -7.77 11.76 -0.26
N VAL A 252 -8.29 10.53 -0.27
CA VAL A 252 -8.40 9.70 0.95
C VAL A 252 -7.03 9.45 1.57
N ARG A 253 -6.01 9.14 0.76
CA ARG A 253 -4.63 8.96 1.24
C ARG A 253 -4.08 10.23 1.89
N GLN A 254 -4.22 11.39 1.24
CA GLN A 254 -3.77 12.67 1.82
C GLN A 254 -4.50 13.00 3.13
N LEU A 255 -5.81 12.75 3.19
CA LEU A 255 -6.58 12.96 4.42
C LEU A 255 -6.14 12.03 5.55
N LYS A 256 -5.97 10.73 5.27
CA LYS A 256 -5.60 9.73 6.26
C LYS A 256 -4.17 9.89 6.75
N ASP A 257 -3.24 10.17 5.86
CA ASP A 257 -1.80 10.06 6.15
C ASP A 257 -1.17 11.40 6.56
N ALA A 258 -1.77 12.54 6.19
CA ALA A 258 -1.27 13.87 6.56
C ALA A 258 -2.22 14.62 7.50
N VAL A 259 -3.49 14.76 7.11
CA VAL A 259 -4.44 15.64 7.82
C VAL A 259 -4.87 15.04 9.16
N LEU A 260 -5.28 13.77 9.16
CA LEU A 260 -5.75 13.08 10.37
C LEU A 260 -4.69 13.03 11.50
N PRO A 261 -3.43 12.62 11.26
CA PRO A 261 -2.41 12.64 12.29
C PRO A 261 -2.07 14.06 12.75
N SER A 262 -2.04 15.04 11.84
CA SER A 262 -1.78 16.45 12.21
C SER A 262 -2.86 17.00 13.14
N ILE A 263 -4.15 16.77 12.83
CA ILE A 263 -5.26 17.20 13.68
C ILE A 263 -5.22 16.47 15.03
N THR A 264 -4.97 15.16 15.02
CA THR A 264 -4.88 14.36 16.26
C THR A 264 -3.75 14.85 17.16
N LEU A 265 -2.58 15.14 16.58
CA LEU A 265 -1.44 15.71 17.30
C LEU A 265 -1.76 17.09 17.87
N GLN A 266 -2.37 17.98 17.07
CA GLN A 266 -2.77 19.30 17.54
C GLN A 266 -3.77 19.20 18.70
N LEU A 267 -4.81 18.38 18.57
CA LEU A 267 -5.77 18.13 19.65
C LEU A 267 -5.09 17.58 20.90
N HIS A 268 -4.13 16.67 20.76
CA HIS A 268 -3.36 16.14 21.87
C HIS A 268 -2.53 17.22 22.58
N LEU A 269 -1.86 18.09 21.82
CA LEU A 269 -1.11 19.23 22.35
C LEU A 269 -2.01 20.25 23.05
N TYR A 270 -3.18 20.55 22.48
CA TYR A 270 -4.19 21.40 23.12
C TYR A 270 -4.69 20.79 24.43
N LEU A 271 -4.94 19.47 24.46
CA LEU A 271 -5.34 18.76 25.69
C LEU A 271 -4.26 18.82 26.78
N ILE A 272 -2.98 18.64 26.41
CA ILE A 272 -1.87 18.76 27.37
C ILE A 272 -1.76 20.20 27.89
N SER A 273 -1.82 21.19 27.00
CA SER A 273 -1.77 22.62 27.37
C SER A 273 -2.93 23.00 28.29
N PHE A 274 -4.14 22.56 27.98
CA PHE A 274 -5.33 22.78 28.81
C PHE A 274 -5.22 22.10 30.18
N LYS A 275 -4.72 20.86 30.22
CA LYS A 275 -4.47 20.15 31.49
C LYS A 275 -3.39 20.85 32.33
N GLY A 276 -2.34 21.38 31.71
CA GLY A 276 -1.32 22.19 32.38
C GLY A 276 -1.87 23.49 32.95
N LEU A 277 -2.72 24.21 32.19
CA LEU A 277 -3.42 25.42 32.64
C LEU A 277 -4.35 25.16 33.82
N LEU A 278 -5.08 24.04 33.81
CA LEU A 278 -5.93 23.63 34.93
C LEU A 278 -5.12 23.33 36.19
N ILE A 279 -3.99 22.62 36.07
CA ILE A 279 -3.10 22.33 37.19
C ILE A 279 -2.47 23.62 37.76
N PHE A 280 -2.04 24.53 36.88
CA PHE A 280 -1.51 25.83 37.29
C PHE A 280 -2.56 26.68 38.01
N SER A 281 -3.79 26.73 37.49
CA SER A 281 -4.92 27.43 38.13
C SER A 281 -5.29 26.81 39.48
N TRP A 282 -5.20 25.48 39.60
CA TRP A 282 -5.48 24.79 40.87
C TRP A 282 -4.42 25.12 41.93
N HIS A 283 -3.14 25.16 41.56
CA HIS A 283 -2.06 25.61 42.43
C HIS A 283 -2.18 27.08 42.85
N LEU A 284 -2.58 27.97 41.94
CA LEU A 284 -2.82 29.39 42.26
C LEU A 284 -4.03 29.57 43.20
N GLY A 285 -5.07 28.76 43.03
CA GLY A 285 -6.26 28.77 43.89
C GLY A 285 -5.95 28.33 45.33
N ILE A 286 -5.13 27.29 45.49
CA ILE A 286 -4.69 26.80 46.82
C ILE A 286 -3.82 27.85 47.53
N SER A 287 -2.96 28.56 46.79
CA SER A 287 -2.12 29.62 47.36
C SER A 287 -2.92 30.83 47.88
N LYS A 288 -4.14 31.07 47.39
CA LYS A 288 -5.00 32.19 47.82
C LYS A 288 -5.92 31.86 49.00
N VAL A 289 -6.13 30.58 49.29
CA VAL A 289 -7.00 30.12 50.41
C VAL A 289 -6.18 29.90 51.70
N GLY A 290 -4.85 29.83 51.59
CA GLY A 290 -3.93 29.63 52.72
C GLY A 290 -3.32 30.89 53.34
N SER A 291 -3.79 32.09 52.98
CA SER A 291 -3.38 33.39 53.55
C SER A 291 -4.58 34.10 54.19
#